data_AF-A0A2V6VKP3-F1
#
_entry.id   AF-A0A2V6VKP3-F1
#
_cell.length_a   1.000
_cell.length_b   1.000
_cell.length_c   1.000
_cell.angle_alpha   90.00
_cell.angle_beta   90.00
_cell.angle_gamma   90.00
#
_symmetry.space_group_name_H-M   'P 1'
#
loop_
_entity.id
_entity.type
_entity.pdbx_description
1 polymer ?
#
loop_
_entity_poly.entity_id
_entity_poly.type
_entity_poly.pdbx_seq_one_letter_code
_entity_poly.pdbx_strand_id
1 'polypeptide(L)'
;MILVSLVFLLLLLIGVPVAVTVGVAGYVGALLASPAPLATSVQTILHQVDSFVLLSLPLFVLAGALMETGGIARRLVALARSWRSPWSPRRRPWASWCRPAS
;
A
#
# COMPACT_ATOMS: atom_id res chain seq x y z
N MET A 1 -15.97 -11.83 17.24
CA MET A 1 -14.71 -11.08 16.99
C MET A 1 -13.58 -11.99 16.52
N ILE A 2 -13.25 -13.07 17.25
CA ILE A 2 -12.21 -14.04 16.83
C ILE A 2 -12.50 -14.66 15.46
N LEU A 3 -13.76 -15.02 15.17
CA LEU A 3 -14.16 -15.60 13.88
C LEU A 3 -13.90 -14.66 12.69
N VAL A 4 -14.14 -13.35 12.87
CA VAL A 4 -13.91 -12.32 11.84
C VAL A 4 -12.41 -12.16 11.56
N SER A 5 -11.59 -12.14 12.62
CA SER A 5 -10.13 -12.09 12.50
C SER A 5 -9.57 -13.32 11.78
N LEU A 6 -10.14 -14.50 12.02
CA LEU A 6 -9.69 -15.76 11.42
C LEU A 6 -10.02 -15.82 9.92
N VAL A 7 -11.22 -15.35 9.53
CA VAL A 7 -11.63 -15.21 8.11
C VAL A 7 -10.77 -14.17 7.39
N PHE A 8 -10.52 -13.02 8.01
CA PHE A 8 -9.65 -11.98 7.46
C PHE A 8 -8.23 -12.50 7.19
N LEU A 9 -7.64 -13.22 8.14
CA LEU A 9 -6.28 -13.74 8.02
C LEU A 9 -6.17 -14.82 6.93
N LEU A 10 -7.18 -15.70 6.82
CA LEU A 10 -7.27 -16.72 5.77
C LEU A 10 -7.37 -16.10 4.37
N LEU A 11 -8.20 -15.07 4.20
CA LEU A 11 -8.35 -14.38 2.93
C LEU A 11 -7.08 -13.62 2.51
N LEU A 12 -6.31 -13.11 3.48
CA LEU A 12 -5.04 -12.42 3.23
C LEU A 12 -3.97 -13.41 2.72
N LEU A 13 -3.91 -14.62 3.28
CA LEU A 13 -2.97 -15.67 2.82
C LEU A 13 -3.20 -16.12 1.37
N ILE A 14 -4.43 -15.99 0.85
CA ILE A 14 -4.80 -16.39 -0.52
C ILE A 14 -4.37 -15.32 -1.56
N GLY A 15 -3.85 -14.17 -1.11
CA GLY A 15 -3.43 -13.09 -2.01
C GLY A 15 -4.60 -12.34 -2.65
N VAL A 16 -5.81 -12.46 -2.06
CA VAL A 16 -7.00 -11.72 -2.49
C VAL A 16 -6.80 -10.24 -2.17
N PRO A 17 -7.22 -9.31 -3.06
CA PRO A 17 -7.15 -7.88 -2.78
C PRO A 17 -7.80 -7.53 -1.44
N VAL A 18 -7.06 -6.78 -0.61
CA VAL A 18 -7.44 -6.43 0.78
C VAL A 18 -8.83 -5.76 0.85
N ALA A 19 -9.24 -5.04 -0.19
CA ALA A 19 -10.58 -4.46 -0.25
C ALA A 19 -11.70 -5.52 -0.19
N VAL A 20 -11.52 -6.66 -0.86
CA VAL A 20 -12.49 -7.77 -0.86
C VAL A 20 -12.50 -8.47 0.50
N THR A 21 -11.32 -8.62 1.11
CA THR A 21 -11.18 -9.29 2.41
C THR A 21 -11.85 -8.51 3.54
N VAL A 22 -11.69 -7.19 3.54
CA VAL A 22 -12.35 -6.28 4.50
C VAL A 22 -13.87 -6.26 4.28
N GLY A 23 -14.33 -6.22 3.02
CA GLY A 23 -15.77 -6.25 2.70
C GLY A 23 -16.47 -7.52 3.17
N VAL A 24 -15.87 -8.69 2.92
CA VAL A 24 -16.41 -9.99 3.34
C VAL A 24 -16.36 -10.16 4.85
N ALA A 25 -15.24 -9.77 5.50
CA ALA A 25 -15.12 -9.81 6.95
C ALA A 25 -16.15 -8.90 7.65
N GLY A 26 -16.38 -7.71 7.10
CA GLY A 26 -17.42 -6.78 7.57
C GLY A 26 -18.83 -7.32 7.38
N TYR A 27 -19.12 -7.95 6.23
CA TYR A 27 -20.43 -8.57 5.96
C TYR A 27 -20.72 -9.75 6.90
N VAL A 28 -19.74 -10.64 7.12
CA VAL A 28 -19.85 -11.75 8.08
C VAL A 28 -20.02 -11.21 9.52
N GLY A 29 -19.30 -10.14 9.88
CA GLY A 29 -19.47 -9.46 11.16
C GLY A 29 -20.88 -8.87 11.34
N ALA A 30 -21.45 -8.30 10.28
CA ALA A 30 -22.80 -7.74 10.29
C ALA A 30 -23.91 -8.80 10.37
N LEU A 31 -23.70 -10.00 9.79
CA LEU A 31 -24.63 -11.12 9.92
C LEU A 31 -24.62 -11.75 11.32
N LEU A 32 -23.47 -11.73 12.00
CA LEU A 32 -23.29 -12.29 13.35
C LEU A 32 -23.70 -11.33 14.46
N ALA A 33 -23.71 -10.02 14.19
CA ALA A 33 -24.36 -9.04 15.03
C ALA A 33 -25.86 -9.12 14.79
N SER A 34 -26.62 -9.69 15.74
CA SER A 34 -28.09 -9.70 15.86
C SER A 34 -28.80 -8.47 15.25
N PRO A 35 -30.11 -8.56 14.90
CA PRO A 35 -30.81 -7.63 14.00
C PRO A 35 -30.90 -6.20 14.56
N ALA A 36 -29.78 -5.48 14.53
CA ALA A 36 -29.80 -4.04 14.52
C ALA A 36 -30.54 -3.61 13.24
N PRO A 37 -31.31 -2.50 13.28
CA PRO A 37 -31.98 -1.97 12.11
C PRO A 37 -31.01 -1.98 10.93
N LEU A 38 -31.40 -2.54 9.79
CA LEU A 38 -30.56 -2.63 8.58
C LEU A 38 -29.92 -1.26 8.24
N ALA A 39 -30.59 -0.18 8.60
CA ALA A 39 -30.10 1.20 8.51
C ALA A 39 -28.78 1.45 9.27
N THR A 40 -28.62 0.98 10.51
CA THR A 40 -27.40 1.21 11.31
C THR A 40 -26.23 0.32 10.86
N SER A 41 -26.51 -0.90 10.44
CA SER A 41 -25.48 -1.81 9.91
C SER A 41 -24.91 -1.31 8.58
N VAL A 42 -25.77 -0.83 7.67
CA VAL A 42 -25.34 -0.26 6.38
C VAL A 42 -24.57 1.05 6.58
N GLN A 43 -25.01 1.94 7.46
CA GLN A 43 -24.27 3.17 7.78
C GLN A 43 -22.87 2.89 8.31
N THR A 44 -22.71 1.87 9.15
CA THR A 44 -21.40 1.50 9.70
C THR A 44 -20.45 0.98 8.62
N ILE A 45 -20.94 0.18 7.68
CA ILE A 45 -20.15 -0.31 6.54
C ILE A 45 -19.78 0.85 5.60
N LEU A 46 -20.71 1.77 5.33
CA LEU A 46 -20.43 2.95 4.51
C LEU A 46 -19.34 3.84 5.14
N HIS A 47 -19.41 4.07 6.46
CA HIS A 47 -18.35 4.79 7.17
C HIS A 47 -16.98 4.10 7.14
N GLN A 48 -16.93 2.77 7.02
CA GLN A 48 -15.68 2.04 6.82
C GLN A 48 -15.17 2.17 5.38
N VAL A 49 -16.08 2.23 4.39
CA VAL A 49 -15.73 2.45 2.98
C VAL A 49 -15.22 3.87 2.71
N ASP A 50 -15.73 4.85 3.44
CA ASP A 50 -15.24 6.25 3.43
C ASP A 50 -13.80 6.38 3.98
N SER A 51 -13.25 5.32 4.56
CA SER A 51 -11.88 5.32 5.04
C SER A 51 -10.92 5.56 3.87
N PHE A 52 -10.12 6.61 4.01
CA PHE A 52 -9.02 7.02 3.12
C PHE A 52 -8.19 5.84 2.59
N VAL A 53 -8.08 4.77 3.37
CA VAL A 53 -7.38 3.52 3.02
C VAL A 53 -7.94 2.87 1.76
N LEU A 54 -9.26 2.78 1.58
CA LEU A 54 -9.88 2.09 0.44
C LEU A 54 -9.78 2.89 -0.86
N LEU A 55 -9.76 4.23 -0.77
CA LEU A 55 -9.48 5.11 -1.91
C LEU A 55 -7.98 5.19 -2.24
N SER A 56 -7.11 5.04 -1.23
CA SER A 56 -5.66 5.14 -1.42
C SER A 56 -5.11 4.01 -2.28
N LEU A 57 -5.62 2.78 -2.17
CA LEU A 57 -5.22 1.61 -2.97
C LEU A 57 -5.42 1.82 -4.48
N PRO A 58 -6.63 2.12 -4.99
CA PRO A 58 -6.85 2.35 -6.41
C PRO A 58 -6.16 3.61 -6.91
N LEU A 59 -6.06 4.66 -6.10
CA LEU A 59 -5.26 5.85 -6.45
C LEU A 59 -3.77 5.53 -6.58
N PHE A 60 -3.22 4.65 -5.74
CA PHE A 60 -1.82 4.22 -5.85
C PHE A 60 -1.56 3.42 -7.12
N VAL A 61 -2.47 2.50 -7.46
CA VAL A 61 -2.38 1.71 -8.71
C VAL A 61 -2.50 2.63 -9.92
N LEU A 62 -3.46 3.57 -9.90
CA LEU A 62 -3.64 4.57 -10.96
C LEU A 62 -2.43 5.50 -11.08
N ALA A 63 -1.88 5.97 -9.96
CA ALA A 63 -0.66 6.78 -9.94
C ALA A 63 0.54 5.98 -10.49
N GLY A 64 0.66 4.69 -10.17
CA GLY A 64 1.67 3.80 -10.74
C GLY A 64 1.56 3.70 -12.26
N ALA A 65 0.36 3.44 -12.78
CA ALA A 65 0.10 3.38 -14.22
C ALA A 65 0.36 4.73 -14.92
N LEU A 66 0.00 5.85 -14.27
CA LEU A 66 0.26 7.20 -14.76
C LEU A 66 1.76 7.54 -14.75
N MET A 67 2.51 7.09 -13.75
CA MET A 67 3.97 7.27 -13.67
C MET A 67 4.71 6.45 -14.72
N GLU A 68 4.19 5.26 -15.04
CA GLU A 68 4.71 4.38 -16.08
C GLU A 68 4.45 4.94 -17.48
N THR A 69 3.20 5.33 -17.77
CA THR A 69 2.82 5.90 -19.09
C THR A 69 3.32 7.33 -19.29
N GLY A 70 3.30 8.17 -18.24
CA GLY A 70 3.74 9.57 -18.30
C GLY A 70 5.25 9.76 -18.25
N GLY A 71 6.04 8.70 -18.04
CA GLY A 71 7.50 8.78 -17.93
C GLY A 71 8.01 9.62 -16.75
N ILE A 72 7.09 10.00 -15.84
CA ILE A 72 7.36 10.86 -14.68
C ILE A 72 8.33 10.15 -13.74
N ALA A 73 8.23 8.82 -13.61
CA ALA A 73 9.17 8.00 -12.84
C ALA A 73 10.63 8.20 -13.31
N ARG A 74 10.87 8.21 -14.63
CA ARG A 74 12.21 8.42 -15.19
C ARG A 74 12.72 9.84 -14.95
N ARG A 75 11.85 10.84 -15.07
CA ARG A 75 12.17 12.25 -14.78
C ARG A 75 12.50 12.48 -13.29
N LEU A 76 11.72 11.88 -12.39
CA LEU A 76 11.98 11.91 -10.95
C LEU A 76 13.30 11.22 -10.58
N VAL A 77 13.60 10.06 -11.18
CA VAL A 77 14.88 9.37 -10.97
C VAL A 77 16.04 10.18 -11.53
N ALA A 78 15.88 10.84 -12.70
CA ALA A 78 16.90 11.72 -13.26
C ALA A 78 17.15 12.96 -12.38
N LEU A 79 16.09 13.57 -11.83
CA LEU A 79 16.17 14.65 -10.85
C LEU A 79 16.82 14.19 -9.54
N ALA A 80 16.49 13.01 -9.03
CA ALA A 80 17.11 12.47 -7.82
C ALA A 80 18.61 12.16 -8.03
N ARG A 81 18.99 11.72 -9.24
CA ARG A 81 20.40 11.52 -9.61
C ARG A 81 21.16 12.84 -9.69
N SER A 82 20.58 13.89 -10.27
CA SER A 82 21.23 15.21 -10.32
C SER A 82 21.28 15.88 -8.94
N TRP A 83 20.23 15.73 -8.13
CA TRP A 83 20.17 16.28 -6.78
C TRP A 83 21.07 15.54 -5.77
N ARG A 84 21.42 14.27 -6.03
CA ARG A 84 22.45 13.56 -5.25
C ARG A 84 23.88 14.02 -5.57
N SER A 85 24.06 14.91 -6.55
CA SER A 85 25.38 15.41 -7.00
C SER A 85 25.99 16.62 -6.27
N PRO A 86 25.40 17.27 -5.23
CA PRO A 86 26.15 18.25 -4.44
C PRO A 86 26.88 17.65 -3.24
N TRP A 87 26.43 16.49 -2.72
CA TRP A 87 26.94 15.89 -1.47
C TRP A 87 27.77 14.62 -1.68
N SER A 88 28.37 14.47 -2.87
CA SER A 88 29.55 13.64 -3.03
C SER A 88 30.77 14.55 -2.78
N PRO A 89 31.30 14.64 -1.54
CA PRO A 89 32.62 15.19 -1.34
C PRO A 89 33.58 14.36 -2.20
N ARG A 90 34.04 14.97 -3.29
CA ARG A 90 35.05 14.46 -4.19
C ARG A 90 36.34 14.33 -3.38
N ARG A 91 36.52 13.16 -2.76
CA ARG A 91 37.76 12.48 -2.35
C ARG A 91 37.34 11.30 -1.45
N ARG A 92 37.07 10.13 -2.04
CA ARG A 92 37.12 8.85 -1.32
C ARG A 92 38.56 8.32 -1.44
N PRO A 93 39.44 8.53 -0.46
CA PRO A 93 40.76 7.87 -0.42
C PRO A 93 40.65 6.35 -0.27
N TRP A 94 39.47 5.83 0.05
CA TRP A 94 39.20 4.41 0.23
C TRP A 94 39.26 3.57 -1.05
N ALA A 95 39.22 4.18 -2.24
CA ALA A 95 39.34 3.44 -3.51
C ALA A 95 40.78 2.98 -3.82
N SER A 96 41.78 3.49 -3.12
CA SER A 96 43.16 2.99 -3.24
C SER A 96 43.43 1.73 -2.42
N TRP A 97 42.56 1.40 -1.45
CA TRP A 97 42.69 0.22 -0.59
C TRP A 97 42.08 -1.06 -1.20
N CYS A 98 41.32 -0.95 -2.28
CA CYS A 98 40.81 -2.11 -3.04
C CYS A 98 41.66 -2.44 -4.28
N ARG A 99 42.91 -1.99 -4.33
CA ARG A 99 43.89 -2.56 -5.26
C ARG A 99 44.54 -3.75 -4.55
N PRO A 100 44.46 -4.98 -5.10
CA PRO A 100 45.18 -6.10 -4.52
C PRO A 100 46.67 -5.74 -4.57
N ALA A 101 47.27 -5.60 -3.39
CA ALA A 101 48.72 -5.74 -3.28
C ALA A 101 49.03 -7.16 -3.76
N SER A 102 50.00 -7.26 -4.66
CA SER A 102 50.66 -8.47 -5.17
C SER A 102 50.49 -9.73 -4.31
#